data_AF-C0VHX6-F1
#
_entry.id   AF-C0VHX6-F1
#
_cell.length_a   1.000
_cell.length_b   1.000
_cell.length_c   1.000
_cell.angle_alpha   90.00
_cell.angle_beta   90.00
_cell.angle_gamma   90.00
#
_symmetry.space_group_name_H-M   'P 1'
#
loop_
_entity.id
_entity.type
_entity.pdbx_description
1 polymer ?
#
loop_
_entity_poly.entity_id
_entity_poly.type
_entity_poly.pdbx_seq_one_letter_code
_entity_poly.pdbx_strand_id
1 'polypeptide(L)'
;MKAFAIGLGLSLAALAGCTSMPETDGGKANSLQSLSVEFVGQGTYGVSPQQGTASLYAVDSRMADAPATLIQKKKVQVSQIPFTVDFTIPADHKKLIQPAVRADAEITYYVTWESDRKNLAAKDTIVIDYDRQFPRVSLNQGKQQVYLRAAK
;
A
#
# COMPACT_ATOMS: atom_id res chain seq x y z
N MET A 1 -9.52 77.98 12.15
CA MET A 1 -8.22 78.50 12.64
C MET A 1 -7.62 77.49 13.59
N LYS A 2 -6.37 77.05 13.36
CA LYS A 2 -5.42 76.42 14.33
C LYS A 2 -5.89 75.09 14.97
N ALA A 3 -5.05 74.10 15.27
CA ALA A 3 -3.63 73.85 15.07
C ALA A 3 -3.39 72.33 15.25
N PHE A 4 -2.26 71.87 14.73
CA PHE A 4 -1.69 70.53 14.89
C PHE A 4 -1.48 70.12 16.35
N ALA A 5 -1.64 68.83 16.64
CA ALA A 5 -0.97 68.17 17.75
C ALA A 5 -0.41 66.82 17.30
N ILE A 6 0.90 66.69 17.49
CA ILE A 6 1.77 65.56 17.16
C ILE A 6 1.65 64.51 18.26
N GLY A 7 1.44 63.26 17.89
CA GLY A 7 1.49 62.11 18.81
C GLY A 7 2.36 61.01 18.22
N LEU A 8 3.65 61.02 18.57
CA LEU A 8 4.61 59.95 18.32
C LEU A 8 4.23 58.71 19.14
N GLY A 9 3.68 57.70 18.48
CA GLY A 9 3.51 56.36 19.04
C GLY A 9 4.53 55.39 18.43
N LEU A 10 5.69 55.26 19.08
CA LEU A 10 6.67 54.20 18.81
C LEU A 10 6.02 52.84 19.12
N SER A 11 5.77 52.03 18.09
CA SER A 11 5.43 50.61 18.26
C SER A 11 6.64 49.78 17.82
N LEU A 12 7.45 49.32 18.78
CA LEU A 12 8.50 48.34 18.53
C LEU A 12 7.85 46.97 18.31
N ALA A 13 7.82 46.50 17.07
CA ALA A 13 7.49 45.12 16.75
C ALA A 13 8.71 44.23 17.08
N ALA A 14 8.66 43.53 18.21
CA ALA A 14 9.58 42.44 18.50
C ALA A 14 9.04 41.15 17.84
N LEU A 15 9.56 40.83 16.66
CA LEU A 15 9.38 39.51 16.04
C LEU A 15 10.26 38.50 16.80
N ALA A 16 9.68 37.85 17.81
CA ALA A 16 10.25 36.62 18.36
C ALA A 16 10.09 35.50 17.32
N GLY A 17 11.11 35.34 16.47
CA GLY A 17 11.23 34.19 15.58
C GLY A 17 11.58 32.94 16.38
N CYS A 18 10.57 32.15 16.74
CA CYS A 18 10.79 30.75 17.11
C CYS A 18 11.11 29.96 15.83
N THR A 19 12.38 29.92 15.43
CA THR A 19 12.83 28.94 14.45
C THR A 19 12.94 27.60 15.16
N SER A 20 11.84 26.84 15.20
CA SER A 20 11.93 25.42 15.53
C SER A 20 12.67 24.71 14.39
N MET A 21 13.95 24.46 14.60
CA MET A 21 14.70 23.49 13.82
C MET A 21 13.95 22.15 13.92
N PRO A 22 13.64 21.46 12.82
CA PRO A 22 13.24 20.07 12.92
C PRO A 22 14.47 19.29 13.38
N GLU A 23 14.38 18.69 14.56
CA GLU A 23 15.29 17.61 14.95
C GLU A 23 15.27 16.59 13.82
N THR A 24 16.41 16.46 13.14
CA THR A 24 16.69 15.29 12.31
C THR A 24 16.92 14.16 13.30
N ASP A 25 15.84 13.48 13.65
CA ASP A 25 15.89 12.25 14.43
C ASP A 25 16.63 11.20 13.59
N GLY A 26 17.92 11.05 13.89
CA GLY A 26 18.82 10.01 13.37
C GLY A 26 18.54 8.63 13.96
N GLY A 27 17.33 8.37 14.45
CA GLY A 27 16.84 7.03 14.72
C GLY A 27 16.52 6.30 13.41
N LYS A 28 17.18 5.18 13.15
CA LYS A 28 16.65 4.16 12.23
C LYS A 28 15.29 3.71 12.76
N ALA A 29 14.24 4.45 12.42
CA ALA A 29 12.88 4.06 12.68
C ALA A 29 12.70 2.69 12.02
N ASN A 30 12.36 1.70 12.84
CA ASN A 30 11.93 0.38 12.39
C ASN A 30 10.52 0.55 11.78
N SER A 31 10.40 1.39 10.75
CA SER A 31 9.15 1.89 10.24
C SER A 31 8.44 0.76 9.51
N LEU A 32 7.28 0.37 10.03
CA LEU A 32 6.37 -0.53 9.34
C LEU A 32 6.13 -0.01 7.93
N GLN A 33 6.25 -0.90 6.95
CA GLN A 33 5.98 -0.57 5.56
C GLN A 33 4.51 -0.85 5.28
N SER A 34 3.86 0.07 4.56
CA SER A 34 2.45 -0.06 4.19
C SER A 34 2.31 -0.29 2.69
N LEU A 35 1.27 -1.04 2.34
CA LEU A 35 0.87 -1.31 0.98
C LEU A 35 -0.66 -1.34 0.93
N SER A 36 -1.27 -0.48 0.13
CA SER A 36 -2.72 -0.47 -0.08
C SER A 36 -3.01 -0.92 -1.51
N VAL A 37 -3.82 -1.98 -1.66
CA VAL A 37 -4.12 -2.59 -2.95
C VAL A 37 -5.60 -2.57 -3.19
N GLU A 38 -6.02 -1.93 -4.28
CA GLU A 38 -7.39 -1.89 -4.74
C GLU A 38 -7.59 -2.92 -5.86
N PHE A 39 -8.46 -3.88 -5.60
CA PHE A 39 -8.86 -4.87 -6.58
C PHE A 39 -10.01 -4.32 -7.42
N VAL A 40 -9.75 -4.08 -8.71
CA VAL A 40 -10.64 -3.35 -9.63
C VAL A 40 -11.10 -4.23 -10.78
N GLY A 41 -12.34 -4.08 -11.23
CA GLY A 41 -12.88 -4.77 -12.41
C GLY A 41 -13.13 -3.80 -13.58
N GLN A 42 -14.03 -4.19 -14.50
CA GLN A 42 -14.48 -3.34 -15.62
C GLN A 42 -15.52 -2.27 -15.16
N GLY A 43 -15.26 -1.64 -14.02
CA GLY A 43 -16.17 -0.70 -13.34
C GLY A 43 -16.61 -1.19 -11.97
N THR A 44 -17.64 -0.52 -11.43
CA THR A 44 -18.22 -0.82 -10.12
C THR A 44 -19.42 -1.75 -10.27
N TYR A 45 -19.40 -2.89 -9.59
CA TYR A 45 -20.50 -3.85 -9.62
C TYR A 45 -20.55 -4.70 -8.35
N GLY A 46 -21.75 -5.21 -8.04
CA GLY A 46 -21.96 -6.15 -6.95
C GLY A 46 -21.54 -7.56 -7.34
N VAL A 47 -21.00 -8.30 -6.38
CA VAL A 47 -20.79 -9.75 -6.50
C VAL A 47 -21.54 -10.46 -5.39
N SER A 48 -21.97 -11.69 -5.66
CA SER A 48 -22.51 -12.55 -4.60
C SER A 48 -21.50 -12.60 -3.43
N PRO A 49 -21.92 -12.35 -2.17
CA PRO A 49 -21.01 -12.28 -1.03
C PRO A 49 -20.08 -13.49 -0.96
N GLN A 50 -18.79 -13.24 -0.79
CA GLN A 50 -17.76 -14.28 -0.73
C GLN A 50 -16.61 -13.88 0.20
N GLN A 51 -16.08 -14.87 0.91
CA GLN A 51 -14.82 -14.74 1.61
C GLN A 51 -13.69 -15.18 0.68
N GLY A 52 -12.54 -14.54 0.82
CA GLY A 52 -11.32 -14.99 0.15
C GLY A 52 -10.08 -14.49 0.88
N THR A 53 -8.94 -14.82 0.31
CA THR A 53 -7.63 -14.51 0.86
C THR A 53 -6.84 -13.69 -0.14
N ALA A 54 -6.45 -12.48 0.27
CA ALA A 54 -5.44 -11.71 -0.42
C ALA A 54 -4.06 -12.05 0.17
N SER A 55 -3.10 -12.40 -0.68
CA SER A 55 -1.77 -12.85 -0.24
C SER A 55 -0.69 -11.98 -0.87
N LEU A 56 0.24 -11.49 -0.05
CA LEU A 56 1.42 -10.73 -0.49
C LEU A 56 2.62 -11.68 -0.55
N TYR A 57 3.29 -11.69 -1.70
CA TYR A 57 4.49 -12.46 -1.94
C TYR A 57 5.68 -11.55 -2.28
N ALA A 58 6.89 -12.03 -2.03
CA ALA A 58 8.12 -11.33 -2.32
C ALA A 58 9.21 -12.27 -2.85
N VAL A 59 10.05 -11.78 -3.76
CA VAL A 59 11.21 -12.49 -4.31
C VAL A 59 12.35 -11.50 -4.59
N ASP A 60 13.60 -11.91 -4.45
CA ASP A 60 14.73 -11.12 -4.97
C ASP A 60 14.63 -11.08 -6.50
N SER A 61 14.61 -9.87 -7.04
CA SER A 61 14.37 -9.59 -8.47
C SER A 61 15.45 -10.14 -9.38
N ARG A 62 16.62 -10.49 -8.83
CA ARG A 62 17.77 -11.01 -9.56
C ARG A 62 17.88 -12.53 -9.48
N MET A 63 17.05 -13.19 -8.68
CA MET A 63 17.06 -14.64 -8.58
C MET A 63 16.23 -15.25 -9.70
N ALA A 64 16.91 -15.90 -10.63
CA ALA A 64 16.26 -16.74 -11.63
C ALA A 64 15.57 -17.93 -10.95
N ASP A 65 14.37 -18.27 -11.42
CA ASP A 65 13.61 -19.48 -11.08
C ASP A 65 13.29 -19.68 -9.59
N ALA A 66 13.49 -18.66 -8.76
CA ALA A 66 13.15 -18.71 -7.35
C ALA A 66 11.64 -18.53 -7.14
N PRO A 67 10.98 -19.38 -6.33
CA PRO A 67 9.58 -19.18 -6.00
C PRO A 67 9.41 -17.92 -5.13
N ALA A 68 8.32 -17.19 -5.33
CA ALA A 68 8.00 -16.06 -4.48
C ALA A 68 7.59 -16.54 -3.08
N THR A 69 8.18 -15.94 -2.06
CA THR A 69 7.90 -16.27 -0.67
C THR A 69 6.68 -15.51 -0.16
N LEU A 70 5.78 -16.21 0.51
CA LEU A 70 4.64 -15.60 1.17
C LEU A 70 5.09 -14.72 2.35
N ILE A 71 4.71 -13.44 2.34
CA ILE A 71 5.00 -12.47 3.40
C ILE A 71 3.81 -12.31 4.35
N GLN A 72 2.60 -12.17 3.80
CA GLN A 72 1.41 -11.93 4.60
C GLN A 72 0.15 -12.43 3.88
N LYS A 73 -0.85 -12.86 4.65
CA LYS A 73 -2.20 -13.20 4.16
C LYS A 73 -3.23 -12.37 4.91
N LYS A 74 -4.29 -11.96 4.21
CA LYS A 74 -5.46 -11.32 4.80
C LYS A 74 -6.73 -11.97 4.29
N LYS A 75 -7.58 -12.40 5.22
CA LYS A 75 -8.95 -12.81 4.93
C LYS A 75 -9.82 -11.57 4.73
N VAL A 76 -10.61 -11.57 3.66
CA VAL A 76 -11.44 -10.43 3.27
C VAL A 76 -12.81 -10.93 2.85
N GLN A 77 -13.85 -10.24 3.31
CA GLN A 77 -15.21 -10.44 2.83
C GLN A 77 -15.49 -9.45 1.71
N VAL A 78 -16.00 -9.94 0.58
CA VAL A 78 -16.25 -9.14 -0.63
C VAL A 78 -17.69 -9.35 -1.09
N SER A 79 -18.39 -8.25 -1.32
CA SER A 79 -19.72 -8.21 -1.95
C SER A 79 -19.81 -7.17 -3.07
N GLN A 80 -18.73 -6.41 -3.30
CA GLN A 80 -18.67 -5.35 -4.30
C GLN A 80 -17.24 -5.19 -4.84
N ILE A 81 -17.16 -4.85 -6.12
CA ILE A 81 -15.93 -4.40 -6.78
C ILE A 81 -16.06 -2.89 -7.07
N PRO A 82 -15.01 -2.08 -6.85
CA PRO A 82 -13.72 -2.46 -6.27
C PRO A 82 -13.77 -2.69 -4.75
N PHE A 83 -12.76 -3.39 -4.23
CA PHE A 83 -12.48 -3.48 -2.80
C PHE A 83 -11.00 -3.24 -2.53
N THR A 84 -10.65 -2.77 -1.32
CA THR A 84 -9.27 -2.48 -0.93
C THR A 84 -8.79 -3.44 0.15
N VAL A 85 -7.51 -3.83 0.06
CA VAL A 85 -6.80 -4.57 1.08
C VAL A 85 -5.52 -3.83 1.43
N ASP A 86 -5.41 -3.44 2.70
CA ASP A 86 -4.19 -2.84 3.24
C ASP A 86 -3.31 -3.91 3.86
N PHE A 87 -2.02 -3.92 3.58
CA PHE A 87 -1.02 -4.80 4.19
C PHE A 87 -0.12 -3.98 5.12
N THR A 88 0.22 -4.57 6.25
CA THR A 88 1.15 -3.98 7.23
C THR A 88 2.34 -4.91 7.33
N ILE A 89 3.46 -4.46 6.77
CA ILE A 89 4.62 -5.30 6.49
C ILE A 89 5.70 -4.99 7.53
N PRO A 90 6.25 -6.01 8.21
CA PRO A 90 7.35 -5.80 9.15
C PRO A 90 8.54 -5.10 8.47
N ALA A 91 9.20 -4.20 9.20
CA ALA A 91 10.37 -3.49 8.70
C ALA A 91 11.49 -4.45 8.26
N ASP A 92 11.61 -5.61 8.92
CA ASP A 92 12.59 -6.66 8.61
C ASP A 92 12.03 -7.82 7.78
N HIS A 93 10.93 -7.62 7.05
CA HIS A 93 10.30 -8.65 6.21
C HIS A 93 11.25 -9.33 5.21
N LYS A 94 12.37 -8.70 4.83
CA LYS A 94 13.39 -9.34 3.97
C LYS A 94 13.96 -10.62 4.58
N LYS A 95 13.98 -10.75 5.92
CA LYS A 95 14.40 -11.98 6.62
C LYS A 95 13.42 -13.13 6.43
N LEU A 96 12.17 -12.84 6.05
CA LEU A 96 11.15 -13.85 5.79
C LEU A 96 11.32 -14.47 4.41
N ILE A 97 12.02 -13.80 3.48
CA ILE A 97 12.15 -14.22 2.08
C ILE A 97 13.10 -15.43 1.98
N GLN A 98 12.66 -16.42 1.21
CA GLN A 98 13.42 -17.61 0.87
C GLN A 98 13.59 -17.75 -0.65
N PRO A 99 14.79 -18.09 -1.15
CA PRO A 99 16.04 -18.23 -0.39
C PRO A 99 16.47 -16.91 0.28
N ALA A 100 17.36 -17.02 1.28
CA ALA A 100 17.82 -15.86 2.04
C ALA A 100 18.40 -14.78 1.11
N VAL A 101 17.92 -13.55 1.26
CA VAL A 101 18.30 -12.42 0.43
C VAL A 101 19.31 -11.52 1.14
N ARG A 102 20.11 -10.79 0.38
CA ARG A 102 21.00 -9.77 0.92
C ARG A 102 20.20 -8.58 1.46
N ALA A 103 20.78 -7.83 2.40
CA ALA A 103 20.14 -6.63 2.96
C ALA A 103 19.82 -5.58 1.87
N ASP A 104 20.71 -5.44 0.88
CA ASP A 104 20.61 -4.55 -0.28
C ASP A 104 19.85 -5.15 -1.48
N ALA A 105 19.27 -6.34 -1.33
CA ALA A 105 18.53 -6.99 -2.41
C ALA A 105 17.35 -6.13 -2.89
N GLU A 106 17.19 -6.06 -4.20
CA GLU A 106 16.02 -5.48 -4.86
C GLU A 106 14.89 -6.50 -4.81
N ILE A 107 13.81 -6.17 -4.11
CA ILE A 107 12.70 -7.10 -3.89
C ILE A 107 11.54 -6.74 -4.82
N THR A 108 11.03 -7.73 -5.54
CA THR A 108 9.77 -7.62 -6.27
C THR A 108 8.64 -8.22 -5.43
N TYR A 109 7.52 -7.50 -5.35
CA TYR A 109 6.33 -7.94 -4.62
C TYR A 109 5.17 -8.23 -5.56
N TYR A 110 4.38 -9.24 -5.21
CA TYR A 110 3.19 -9.65 -5.95
C TYR A 110 2.03 -9.84 -5.00
N VAL A 111 0.82 -9.59 -5.50
CA VAL A 111 -0.40 -9.83 -4.74
C VAL A 111 -1.29 -10.82 -5.47
N THR A 112 -1.83 -11.79 -4.73
CA THR A 112 -2.85 -12.71 -5.25
C THR A 112 -4.17 -12.51 -4.54
N TRP A 113 -5.24 -13.00 -5.17
CA TRP A 113 -6.57 -13.13 -4.60
C TRP A 113 -7.09 -14.53 -4.90
N GLU A 114 -7.57 -15.20 -3.86
CA GLU A 114 -8.17 -16.53 -3.94
C GLU A 114 -9.50 -16.52 -3.19
N SER A 115 -10.59 -16.86 -3.88
CA SER A 115 -11.90 -17.06 -3.24
C SER A 115 -11.90 -18.38 -2.46
N ASP A 116 -12.52 -18.40 -1.29
CA ASP A 116 -12.68 -19.62 -0.49
C ASP A 116 -13.75 -20.56 -1.07
N ARG A 117 -14.44 -20.13 -2.15
CA ARG A 117 -15.44 -20.93 -2.84
C ARG A 117 -14.82 -22.19 -3.45
N LYS A 118 -15.38 -23.34 -3.09
CA LYS A 118 -14.95 -24.64 -3.65
C LYS A 118 -15.25 -24.79 -5.15
N ASN A 119 -16.32 -24.16 -5.63
CA ASN A 119 -16.69 -24.16 -7.04
C ASN A 119 -16.33 -22.81 -7.68
N LEU A 120 -15.21 -22.77 -8.40
CA LEU A 120 -14.74 -21.56 -9.09
C LEU A 120 -15.50 -21.27 -10.39
N ALA A 121 -16.32 -22.20 -10.89
CA ALA A 121 -17.23 -21.98 -12.02
C ALA A 121 -18.57 -21.36 -11.57
N ALA A 122 -18.74 -21.08 -10.28
CA ALA A 122 -19.94 -20.42 -9.79
C ALA A 122 -20.06 -19.01 -10.38
N LYS A 123 -21.30 -18.60 -10.67
CA LYS A 123 -21.63 -17.24 -11.09
C LYS A 123 -21.03 -16.21 -10.13
N ASP A 124 -20.52 -15.11 -10.69
CA ASP A 124 -19.86 -14.00 -9.98
C ASP A 124 -18.54 -14.36 -9.26
N THR A 125 -17.92 -15.50 -9.60
CA THR A 125 -16.55 -15.77 -9.13
C THR A 125 -15.60 -14.78 -9.80
N ILE A 126 -14.78 -14.13 -8.97
CA ILE A 126 -13.80 -13.13 -9.40
C ILE A 126 -12.39 -13.72 -9.27
N VAL A 127 -11.57 -13.49 -10.29
CA VAL A 127 -10.16 -13.92 -10.33
C VAL A 127 -9.30 -12.77 -10.83
N ILE A 128 -8.01 -12.79 -10.53
CA ILE A 128 -7.06 -11.82 -11.09
C ILE A 128 -7.00 -11.98 -12.60
N ASP A 129 -7.06 -10.84 -13.29
CA ASP A 129 -6.89 -10.74 -14.72
C ASP A 129 -5.40 -10.65 -15.07
N TYR A 130 -4.71 -11.80 -15.02
CA TYR A 130 -3.30 -11.92 -15.37
C TYR A 130 -3.01 -11.55 -16.83
N ASP A 131 -3.99 -11.69 -17.72
CA ASP A 131 -3.88 -11.33 -19.13
C ASP A 131 -3.84 -9.81 -19.31
N ARG A 132 -4.56 -9.07 -18.45
CA ARG A 132 -4.55 -7.59 -18.46
C ARG A 132 -3.28 -7.03 -17.85
N GLN A 133 -2.92 -7.46 -16.64
CA GLN A 133 -1.70 -6.99 -15.98
C GLN A 133 -1.29 -7.94 -14.87
N PHE A 134 -0.01 -8.28 -14.85
CA PHE A 134 0.57 -9.05 -13.76
C PHE A 134 0.52 -8.24 -12.44
N PRO A 135 0.08 -8.81 -11.31
CA PRO A 135 -0.24 -8.07 -10.08
C PRO A 135 1.01 -7.72 -9.26
N ARG A 136 1.99 -7.08 -9.90
CA ARG A 136 3.19 -6.53 -9.26
C ARG A 136 2.84 -5.25 -8.52
N VAL A 137 3.37 -5.11 -7.31
CA VAL A 137 3.17 -3.93 -6.46
C VAL A 137 4.50 -3.47 -5.86
N SER A 138 4.52 -2.23 -5.39
CA SER A 138 5.65 -1.59 -4.73
C SER A 138 5.27 -1.15 -3.32
N LEU A 139 6.16 -1.33 -2.35
CA LEU A 139 5.91 -0.86 -1.00
C LEU A 139 5.99 0.67 -0.93
N ASN A 140 5.18 1.27 -0.05
CA ASN A 140 5.15 2.72 0.19
C ASN A 140 4.83 3.58 -1.05
N GLN A 141 4.21 2.98 -2.09
CA GLN A 141 3.75 3.69 -3.29
C GLN A 141 2.23 3.82 -3.31
N GLY A 142 1.68 4.56 -2.35
CA GLY A 142 0.24 4.89 -2.31
C GLY A 142 -0.70 3.69 -2.53
N LYS A 143 -1.89 3.98 -3.08
CA LYS A 143 -2.86 2.97 -3.49
C LYS A 143 -2.54 2.47 -4.90
N GLN A 144 -2.42 1.15 -5.06
CA GLN A 144 -2.11 0.50 -6.34
C GLN A 144 -3.26 -0.43 -6.75
N GLN A 145 -3.43 -0.62 -8.06
CA GLN A 145 -4.54 -1.40 -8.59
C GLN A 145 -4.10 -2.80 -9.04
N VAL A 146 -4.92 -3.80 -8.70
CA VAL A 146 -4.85 -5.16 -9.24
C VAL A 146 -6.14 -5.44 -9.98
N TYR A 147 -6.02 -5.87 -11.24
CA TYR A 147 -7.17 -6.06 -12.10
C TYR A 147 -7.82 -7.43 -11.89
N LEU A 148 -9.14 -7.43 -11.88
CA LEU A 148 -10.00 -8.59 -11.75
C LEU A 148 -10.84 -8.79 -13.01
N ARG A 149 -11.18 -10.05 -13.26
CA ARG A 149 -12.19 -10.47 -14.23
C ARG A 149 -13.10 -11.53 -13.63
N ALA A 150 -14.23 -11.77 -14.29
CA ALA A 150 -15.04 -12.95 -13.99
C ALA A 150 -14.25 -14.24 -14.31
N ALA A 151 -14.44 -15.26 -13.48
CA ALA A 151 -14.04 -16.62 -13.81
C ALA A 151 -14.81 -17.09 -15.06
N LYS A 152 -14.16 -17.90 -15.89
CA LYS A 152 -14.78 -18.51 -17.08
C LYS A 152 -15.60 -19.73 -16.69
#